data_AF-A0A7S2MSG4-F1
#
_entry.id   AF-A0A7S2MSG4-F1
#
_cell.length_a   1.000
_cell.length_b   1.000
_cell.length_c   1.000
_cell.angle_alpha   90.00
_cell.angle_beta   90.00
_cell.angle_gamma   90.00
#
_symmetry.space_group_name_H-M   'P 1'
#
loop_
_entity.id
_entity.type
_entity.pdbx_description
1 polymer ?
#
loop_
_entity_poly.entity_id
_entity_poly.type
_entity_poly.pdbx_seq_one_letter_code
_entity_poly.pdbx_strand_id
1 'polypeptide(L)'
;AEAVVAFLQHVGLSQYTDALLRTGFDDLETLQAIEDADLRDLGIPAYDAVKLRRRLQDAGGPDNGVDLDEGHPVVAFLTDIGLREYAEMLVHHGFDDMETLLEIGETDMQDLGLKRGHAIKLRSK
;
A
#
# COMPACT_ATOMS: atom_id res chain seq x y z
N ALA A 1 -11.89 16.30 1.62
CA ALA A 1 -12.59 15.22 2.39
C ALA A 1 -12.54 13.81 1.75
N GLU A 2 -13.02 13.62 0.51
CA GLU A 2 -13.21 12.27 -0.08
C GLU A 2 -11.91 11.46 -0.21
N ALA A 3 -10.79 12.14 -0.49
CA ALA A 3 -9.46 11.55 -0.54
C ALA A 3 -9.01 10.97 0.82
N VAL A 4 -9.27 11.68 1.92
CA VAL A 4 -8.95 11.20 3.28
C VAL A 4 -9.78 9.97 3.65
N VAL A 5 -11.07 9.97 3.28
CA VAL A 5 -11.97 8.83 3.51
C VAL A 5 -11.47 7.58 2.78
N ALA A 6 -11.14 7.70 1.48
CA ALA A 6 -10.63 6.61 0.67
C ALA A 6 -9.27 6.10 1.20
N PHE A 7 -8.37 7.02 1.58
CA PHE A 7 -7.08 6.69 2.17
C PHE A 7 -7.23 5.93 3.49
N LEU A 8 -8.04 6.43 4.42
CA LEU A 8 -8.29 5.76 5.70
C LEU A 8 -8.96 4.39 5.50
N GLN A 9 -9.85 4.24 4.52
CA GLN A 9 -10.39 2.93 4.15
C GLN A 9 -9.30 1.97 3.67
N HIS A 10 -8.40 2.44 2.80
CA HIS A 10 -7.29 1.64 2.28
C HIS A 10 -6.31 1.20 3.38
N VAL A 11 -6.02 2.07 4.35
CA VAL A 11 -5.12 1.76 5.49
C VAL A 11 -5.84 0.92 6.58
N GLY A 12 -7.16 0.78 6.51
CA GLY A 12 -7.98 0.11 7.53
C GLY A 12 -8.23 0.96 8.79
N LEU A 13 -8.14 2.29 8.66
CA LEU A 13 -8.32 3.29 9.70
C LEU A 13 -9.62 4.10 9.51
N SER A 14 -10.56 3.60 8.71
CA SER A 14 -11.82 4.29 8.37
C SER A 14 -12.69 4.65 9.58
N GLN A 15 -12.55 3.95 10.70
CA GLN A 15 -13.19 4.26 11.98
C GLN A 15 -12.82 5.64 12.55
N TYR A 16 -11.64 6.16 12.21
CA TYR A 16 -11.16 7.47 12.68
C TYR A 16 -11.52 8.62 11.73
N THR A 17 -12.13 8.32 10.58
CA THR A 17 -12.47 9.31 9.55
C THR A 17 -13.37 10.41 10.08
N ASP A 18 -14.45 10.05 10.77
CA ASP A 18 -15.38 11.03 11.34
C ASP A 18 -14.69 11.95 12.37
N ALA A 19 -13.78 11.40 13.16
CA ALA A 19 -13.03 12.16 14.17
C ALA A 19 -12.07 13.16 13.50
N LEU A 20 -11.34 12.72 12.47
CA LEU A 20 -10.41 13.55 11.70
C LEU A 20 -11.12 14.64 10.89
N LEU A 21 -12.26 14.33 10.28
CA LEU A 21 -13.07 15.32 9.55
C LEU A 21 -13.64 16.39 10.49
N ARG A 22 -14.02 16.02 11.71
CA ARG A 22 -14.58 16.97 12.70
C ARG A 22 -13.54 17.95 13.24
N THR A 23 -12.27 17.57 13.27
CA THR A 23 -11.16 18.43 13.67
C THR A 23 -10.60 19.27 12.52
N GLY A 24 -11.07 19.05 11.28
CA GLY A 24 -10.62 19.79 10.10
C GLY A 24 -9.42 19.17 9.38
N PHE A 25 -9.11 17.90 9.65
CA PHE A 25 -8.18 17.11 8.85
C PHE A 25 -8.91 16.46 7.67
N ASP A 26 -9.52 17.28 6.83
CA ASP A 26 -10.31 16.80 5.70
C ASP A 26 -9.53 16.58 4.40
N ASP A 27 -8.27 17.00 4.32
CA ASP A 27 -7.41 16.75 3.16
C ASP A 27 -6.07 16.11 3.56
N LEU A 28 -5.46 15.36 2.63
CA LEU A 28 -4.22 14.60 2.87
C LEU A 28 -3.04 15.49 3.25
N GLU A 29 -3.01 16.73 2.76
CA GLU A 29 -1.97 17.72 3.06
C GLU A 29 -2.01 18.11 4.55
N THR A 30 -3.21 18.41 5.06
CA THR A 30 -3.45 18.69 6.48
C THR A 30 -3.23 17.44 7.33
N LEU A 31 -3.65 16.27 6.82
CA LEU A 31 -3.46 14.99 7.49
C LEU A 31 -1.97 14.63 7.61
N GLN A 32 -1.14 14.97 6.62
CA GLN A 32 0.30 14.76 6.67
C GLN A 32 0.99 15.69 7.67
N ALA A 33 0.45 16.90 7.85
CA ALA A 33 0.90 17.87 8.84
C ALA A 33 0.46 17.53 10.28
N ILE A 34 -0.35 16.48 10.48
CA ILE A 34 -0.84 16.09 11.80
C ILE A 34 0.31 15.71 12.75
N GLU A 35 0.25 16.19 13.98
CA GLU A 35 1.23 15.87 15.01
C GLU A 35 0.75 14.73 15.91
N ASP A 36 1.68 14.07 16.58
CA ASP A 36 1.37 13.02 17.57
C ASP A 36 0.48 13.54 18.71
N ALA A 37 0.54 14.85 19.00
CA ALA A 37 -0.33 15.50 19.96
C ALA A 37 -1.80 15.52 19.50
N ASP A 38 -2.06 15.86 18.23
CA ASP A 38 -3.40 15.87 17.64
C ASP A 38 -3.99 14.47 17.57
N LEU A 39 -3.19 13.48 17.16
CA LEU A 39 -3.61 12.08 17.10
C LEU A 39 -4.00 11.56 18.50
N ARG A 40 -3.26 11.97 19.53
CA ARG A 40 -3.56 11.61 20.91
C ARG A 40 -4.83 12.29 21.42
N ASP A 41 -5.08 13.54 21.03
CA ASP A 41 -6.30 14.28 21.37
C ASP A 41 -7.54 13.65 20.72
N LEU A 42 -7.38 13.16 19.48
CA LEU A 42 -8.38 12.36 18.75
C LEU A 42 -8.64 10.97 19.35
N GLY A 43 -7.84 10.56 20.35
CA GLY A 43 -7.93 9.23 20.95
C GLY A 43 -7.35 8.11 20.08
N ILE A 44 -6.56 8.45 19.06
CA ILE A 44 -5.88 7.49 18.19
C ILE A 44 -4.67 6.94 18.94
N PRO A 45 -4.53 5.61 19.10
CA PRO A 45 -3.39 5.03 19.77
C PRO A 45 -2.11 5.24 18.95
N ALA A 46 -0.96 5.36 19.62
CA ALA A 46 0.34 5.62 18.99
C ALA A 46 0.69 4.63 17.86
N TYR A 47 0.22 3.38 17.96
CA TYR A 47 0.39 2.37 16.92
C TYR A 47 -0.33 2.75 15.61
N ASP A 48 -1.59 3.16 15.69
CA ASP A 48 -2.39 3.59 14.53
C ASP A 48 -1.88 4.93 13.99
N ALA A 49 -1.42 5.82 14.86
CA ALA A 49 -0.75 7.07 14.49
C ALA A 49 0.49 6.83 13.62
N VAL A 50 1.38 5.92 14.04
CA VAL A 50 2.58 5.55 13.27
C VAL A 50 2.20 4.89 11.95
N LYS A 51 1.19 4.01 11.94
CA LYS A 51 0.68 3.36 10.72
C LYS A 51 0.11 4.39 9.74
N LEU A 52 -0.66 5.36 10.23
CA LEU A 52 -1.22 6.46 9.45
C LEU A 52 -0.09 7.32 8.86
N ARG A 53 0.86 7.78 9.69
CA ARG A 53 2.00 8.60 9.23
C ARG A 53 2.85 7.88 8.21
N ARG A 54 3.14 6.59 8.43
CA ARG A 54 3.92 5.78 7.48
C ARG A 54 3.23 5.72 6.13
N ARG A 55 1.90 5.51 6.10
CA ARG A 55 1.12 5.50 4.87
C ARG A 55 0.92 6.89 4.25
N LEU A 56 0.91 7.96 5.04
CA LEU A 56 0.84 9.33 4.55
C LEU A 56 2.16 9.84 3.98
N GLN A 57 3.28 9.34 4.51
CA GLN A 57 4.60 9.55 3.93
C GLN A 57 4.76 8.79 2.62
N ASP A 58 4.20 7.57 2.57
CA ASP A 58 4.12 6.74 1.36
C ASP A 58 3.21 7.38 0.30
N ALA A 59 2.05 7.92 0.70
CA ALA A 59 1.10 8.61 -0.18
C ALA A 59 1.46 10.07 -0.50
N GLY A 60 2.49 10.62 0.15
CA GLY A 60 2.89 12.02 0.07
C GLY A 60 4.18 12.28 -0.70
N GLY A 61 4.80 11.23 -1.26
CA GLY A 61 5.65 11.39 -2.43
C GLY A 61 4.78 11.88 -3.60
N PRO A 62 5.35 12.59 -4.60
CA PRO A 62 4.63 12.78 -5.85
C PRO A 62 4.14 11.41 -6.30
N ASP A 63 2.94 11.35 -6.87
CA ASP A 63 2.40 10.19 -7.57
C ASP A 63 3.53 9.28 -8.10
N ASN A 64 3.88 8.28 -7.31
CA ASN A 64 4.64 7.16 -7.78
C ASN A 64 3.58 6.08 -7.84
N GLY A 65 2.66 6.21 -8.82
CA GLY A 65 2.31 5.04 -9.60
C GLY A 65 3.63 4.33 -9.82
N VAL A 66 3.82 3.26 -9.06
CA VAL A 66 5.12 2.64 -8.77
C VAL A 66 6.06 2.91 -9.93
N ASP A 67 7.05 3.79 -9.78
CA ASP A 67 8.18 3.77 -10.70
C ASP A 67 8.79 2.41 -10.43
N LEU A 68 8.29 1.41 -11.16
CA LEU A 68 8.83 0.09 -11.33
C LEU A 68 10.10 0.29 -12.16
N ASP A 69 10.99 1.10 -11.60
CA ASP A 69 12.36 1.23 -12.04
C ASP A 69 12.93 -0.17 -12.05
N GLU A 70 13.76 -0.46 -13.04
CA GLU A 70 14.36 -1.78 -13.20
C GLU A 70 15.18 -2.20 -11.97
N GLY A 71 15.50 -1.28 -11.04
CA GLY A 71 16.12 -1.55 -9.75
C GLY A 71 15.20 -2.17 -8.67
N HIS A 72 13.88 -2.17 -8.82
CA HIS A 72 12.99 -2.76 -7.81
C HIS A 72 13.09 -4.29 -7.82
N PRO A 73 13.32 -4.97 -6.68
CA PRO A 73 13.67 -6.40 -6.64
C PRO A 73 12.60 -7.29 -7.28
N VAL A 74 11.32 -7.02 -6.98
CA VAL A 74 10.19 -7.75 -7.58
C VAL A 74 10.07 -7.48 -9.08
N VAL A 75 10.35 -6.26 -9.53
CA VAL A 75 10.28 -5.88 -10.96
C VAL A 75 11.39 -6.55 -11.74
N ALA A 76 12.62 -6.50 -11.21
CA ALA A 76 13.78 -7.15 -11.80
C ALA A 76 13.56 -8.67 -11.92
N PHE A 77 13.07 -9.30 -10.85
CA PHE A 77 12.77 -10.72 -10.84
C PHE A 77 11.66 -11.09 -11.84
N LEU A 78 10.53 -10.39 -11.81
CA LEU A 78 9.44 -10.63 -12.75
C LEU A 78 9.87 -10.36 -14.20
N THR A 79 10.77 -9.40 -14.43
CA THR A 79 11.34 -9.14 -15.76
C THR A 79 12.21 -10.31 -16.24
N ASP A 80 13.10 -10.86 -15.39
CA ASP A 80 13.94 -12.03 -15.71
C ASP A 80 13.09 -13.24 -16.15
N ILE A 81 11.96 -13.44 -15.48
CA ILE A 81 11.05 -14.56 -15.79
C ILE A 81 9.97 -14.20 -16.81
N GLY A 82 9.99 -12.99 -17.39
CA GLY A 82 9.05 -12.55 -18.42
C GLY A 82 7.61 -12.39 -17.94
N LEU A 83 7.43 -11.99 -16.67
CA LEU A 83 6.18 -11.72 -15.98
C LEU A 83 6.08 -10.25 -15.50
N ARG A 84 6.87 -9.32 -16.08
CA ARG A 84 6.90 -7.89 -15.71
C ARG A 84 5.51 -7.24 -15.68
N GLU A 85 4.59 -7.69 -16.54
CA GLU A 85 3.20 -7.20 -16.61
C GLU A 85 2.43 -7.35 -15.29
N TYR A 86 2.85 -8.27 -14.41
CA TYR A 86 2.23 -8.49 -13.10
C TYR A 86 2.87 -7.67 -11.98
N ALA A 87 4.00 -6.99 -12.24
CA ALA A 87 4.78 -6.32 -11.19
C ALA A 87 4.00 -5.19 -10.52
N GLU A 88 3.34 -4.35 -11.31
CA GLU A 88 2.53 -3.24 -10.77
C GLU A 88 1.44 -3.74 -9.84
N MET A 89 0.68 -4.73 -10.30
CA MET A 89 -0.40 -5.33 -9.52
C MET A 89 0.13 -6.03 -8.26
N LEU A 90 1.23 -6.78 -8.35
CA LEU A 90 1.82 -7.45 -7.19
C LEU A 90 2.28 -6.44 -6.14
N VAL A 91 3.04 -5.43 -6.55
CA VAL A 91 3.54 -4.37 -5.66
C VAL A 91 2.38 -3.58 -5.04
N HIS A 92 1.36 -3.22 -5.83
CA HIS A 92 0.18 -2.51 -5.34
C HIS A 92 -0.64 -3.32 -4.33
N HIS A 93 -0.62 -4.65 -4.42
CA HIS A 93 -1.28 -5.56 -3.47
C HIS A 93 -0.40 -5.95 -2.27
N GLY A 94 0.79 -5.35 -2.10
CA GLY A 94 1.70 -5.57 -0.97
C GLY A 94 2.70 -6.71 -1.16
N PHE A 95 2.88 -7.17 -2.39
CA PHE A 95 3.97 -8.07 -2.80
C PHE A 95 5.14 -7.26 -3.37
N ASP A 96 5.61 -6.29 -2.60
CA ASP A 96 6.65 -5.33 -2.97
C ASP A 96 8.09 -5.80 -2.67
N ASP A 97 8.28 -6.93 -2.00
CA ASP A 97 9.59 -7.52 -1.72
C ASP A 97 9.64 -9.01 -2.07
N MET A 98 10.86 -9.57 -2.20
CA MET A 98 11.02 -11.00 -2.53
C MET A 98 10.50 -11.93 -1.44
N GLU A 99 10.51 -11.50 -0.17
CA GLU A 99 9.96 -12.28 0.94
C GLU A 99 8.45 -12.48 0.78
N THR A 100 7.71 -11.38 0.62
CA THR A 100 6.24 -11.43 0.44
C THR A 100 5.87 -12.10 -0.88
N LEU A 101 6.65 -11.88 -1.95
CA LEU A 101 6.45 -12.54 -3.24
C LEU A 101 6.67 -14.06 -3.18
N LEU A 102 7.54 -14.58 -2.31
CA LEU A 102 7.73 -16.02 -2.14
C LEU A 102 6.64 -16.66 -1.28
N GLU A 103 6.02 -15.88 -0.40
CA GLU A 103 4.91 -16.32 0.45
C GLU A 103 3.56 -16.34 -0.30
N ILE A 104 3.49 -15.75 -1.50
CA ILE A 104 2.24 -15.70 -2.26
C ILE A 104 1.71 -17.11 -2.58
N GLY A 105 0.46 -17.35 -2.18
CA GLY A 105 -0.22 -18.61 -2.39
C GLY A 105 -0.80 -18.76 -3.79
N GLU A 106 -1.11 -19.99 -4.18
CA GLU A 106 -1.77 -20.28 -5.46
C GLU A 106 -3.20 -19.69 -5.53
N THR A 107 -3.83 -19.52 -4.37
CA THR A 107 -5.12 -18.84 -4.21
C THR A 107 -4.98 -17.35 -4.45
N ASP A 108 -4.00 -16.70 -3.83
CA ASP A 108 -3.72 -15.27 -3.99
C ASP A 108 -3.38 -14.95 -5.45
N MET A 109 -2.54 -15.76 -6.09
CA MET A 109 -2.23 -15.60 -7.52
C MET A 109 -3.49 -15.68 -8.41
N GLN A 110 -4.46 -16.53 -8.08
CA GLN A 110 -5.72 -16.62 -8.83
C GLN A 110 -6.62 -15.41 -8.60
N ASP A 111 -6.71 -14.94 -7.35
CA ASP A 111 -7.49 -13.76 -6.98
C ASP A 111 -6.97 -12.49 -7.67
N LEU A 112 -5.65 -12.38 -7.76
CA LEU A 112 -4.94 -11.35 -8.51
C LEU A 112 -5.05 -11.50 -10.04
N GLY A 113 -5.63 -12.60 -10.54
CA GLY A 113 -5.85 -12.83 -11.97
C GLY A 113 -4.65 -13.37 -12.74
N LEU A 114 -3.63 -13.94 -12.07
CA LEU A 114 -2.54 -14.61 -12.77
C LEU A 114 -3.07 -15.85 -13.51
N LYS A 115 -2.65 -16.00 -14.76
CA LYS A 115 -2.92 -17.22 -15.53
C LYS A 115 -2.22 -18.39 -14.86
N ARG A 116 -2.88 -19.55 -14.80
CA ARG A 116 -2.35 -20.78 -14.17
C ARG A 116 -0.92 -21.13 -14.62
N GLY A 117 -0.59 -20.97 -15.90
CA GLY A 117 0.77 -21.18 -16.41
C GLY A 117 1.80 -20.19 -15.87
N HIS A 118 1.41 -18.93 -15.67
CA HIS A 118 2.26 -17.88 -15.10
C HIS A 118 2.45 -18.09 -13.58
N ALA A 119 1.40 -18.48 -12.87
CA ALA A 119 1.49 -18.86 -11.45
C ALA A 119 2.48 -20.03 -11.24
N ILE A 120 2.41 -21.07 -12.08
CA ILE A 120 3.38 -22.17 -12.05
C ILE A 120 4.80 -21.67 -12.33
N LYS A 121 4.97 -20.76 -13.30
CA LYS A 121 6.27 -20.19 -13.65
C LYS A 121 6.88 -19.38 -12.50
N LEU A 122 6.06 -18.59 -11.81
CA LEU A 122 6.45 -17.80 -10.64
C LEU A 122 6.93 -18.70 -9.50
N ARG A 123 6.23 -19.82 -9.25
CA ARG A 123 6.57 -20.80 -8.20
C ARG A 123 7.72 -21.76 -8.54
N SER A 124 8.13 -21.81 -9.81
CA SER A 124 9.13 -22.77 -10.29
C SER A 124 10.57 -22.26 -10.14
N LYS A 125 10.78 -21.08 -9.57
CA LYS A 125 12.09 -20.44 -9.41
C LYS A 125 12.62 -20.50 -7.99
#